data_AF-A0A0A7CMS2-F1
#
_entry.id   AF-A0A0A7CMS2-F1
#
_cell.length_a   1.000
_cell.length_b   1.000
_cell.length_c   1.000
_cell.angle_alpha   90.00
_cell.angle_beta   90.00
_cell.angle_gamma   90.00
#
_symmetry.space_group_name_H-M   'P 1'
#
loop_
_entity.id
_entity.type
_entity.pdbx_description
1 polymer ?
#
loop_
_entity_poly.entity_id
_entity_poly.type
_entity_poly.pdbx_seq_one_letter_code
_entity_poly.pdbx_strand_id
1 'polypeptide(L)'
;MKWLLIHAIAAWQSTLALDRLFYGLDYDTRTSDSGGCKSVDAIRDDFAVMGTVTQNVRIYTMEEPCVENVLEVAAEYNMRIWLGIWGDIDSNRDGFEQGFQVFQRLVQNNKIRNDNVLGIGVAANSIYRYYIQGHHDFANTTGTDKLITYAARTREFVRANGLNFP
;
A
#
# COMPACT_ATOMS: atom_id res chain seq x y z
N MET A 1 -53.91 31.83 38.84
CA MET A 1 -52.66 32.35 38.22
C MET A 1 -51.88 31.16 37.67
N LYS A 2 -51.52 31.23 36.39
CA LYS A 2 -50.96 30.13 35.58
C LYS A 2 -49.56 29.72 36.06
N TRP A 3 -49.32 28.42 36.22
CA TRP A 3 -47.99 27.84 36.38
C TRP A 3 -47.29 27.80 35.02
N LEU A 4 -46.12 28.42 34.90
CA LEU A 4 -45.23 28.27 33.74
C LEU A 4 -44.36 27.03 33.94
N LEU A 5 -44.59 26.00 33.11
CA LEU A 5 -43.67 24.88 32.92
C LEU A 5 -42.60 25.29 31.90
N ILE A 6 -41.39 25.57 32.38
CA ILE A 6 -40.22 25.79 31.53
C ILE A 6 -39.76 24.41 31.03
N HIS A 7 -39.98 24.13 29.75
CA HIS A 7 -39.40 22.97 29.08
C HIS A 7 -37.93 23.26 28.79
N ALA A 8 -37.03 22.60 29.51
CA ALA A 8 -35.61 22.59 29.17
C ALA A 8 -35.42 21.78 27.88
N ILE A 9 -35.19 22.48 26.76
CA ILE A 9 -34.79 21.85 25.51
C ILE A 9 -33.30 21.53 25.67
N ALA A 10 -32.99 20.26 25.97
CA ALA A 10 -31.62 19.76 25.88
C ALA A 10 -31.20 19.83 24.40
N ALA A 11 -30.29 20.75 24.06
CA ALA A 11 -29.62 20.73 22.78
C ALA A 11 -28.64 19.55 22.80
N TRP A 12 -29.05 18.42 22.22
CA TRP A 12 -28.15 17.33 21.91
C TRP A 12 -27.22 17.84 20.81
N GLN A 13 -26.05 18.34 21.19
CA GLN A 13 -24.95 18.46 20.25
C GLN A 13 -24.56 17.03 19.90
N SER A 14 -25.03 16.55 18.74
CA SER A 14 -24.42 15.40 18.10
C SER A 14 -22.97 15.79 17.84
N THR A 15 -22.09 15.36 18.73
CA THR A 15 -20.70 15.15 18.35
C THR A 15 -20.79 14.14 17.21
N LEU A 16 -20.73 14.62 15.97
CA LEU A 16 -20.24 13.79 14.89
C LEU A 16 -18.84 13.42 15.37
N ALA A 17 -18.75 12.27 16.05
CA ALA A 17 -17.50 11.57 16.19
C ALA A 17 -16.93 11.57 14.77
N LEU A 18 -15.71 12.05 14.67
CA LEU A 18 -15.07 12.23 13.40
C LEU A 18 -14.83 10.82 12.84
N ASP A 19 -15.83 10.24 12.17
CA ASP A 19 -15.78 8.99 11.41
C ASP A 19 -14.91 9.21 10.16
N ARG A 20 -13.74 9.83 10.35
CA ARG A 20 -12.72 9.98 9.34
C ARG A 20 -12.04 8.64 9.23
N LEU A 21 -12.59 7.82 8.34
CA LEU A 21 -11.92 6.66 7.81
C LEU A 21 -10.57 7.08 7.24
N PHE A 22 -9.56 6.22 7.44
CA PHE A 22 -8.29 6.41 6.78
C PHE A 22 -8.49 6.19 5.29
N TYR A 23 -7.93 7.08 4.46
CA TYR A 23 -7.91 6.83 3.01
C TYR A 23 -7.26 5.49 2.72
N GLY A 24 -6.14 5.16 3.38
CA GLY A 24 -5.54 3.83 3.38
C GLY A 24 -4.58 3.65 4.55
N LEU A 25 -4.23 2.41 4.85
CA LEU A 25 -3.27 2.04 5.90
C LEU A 25 -2.12 1.23 5.32
N ASP A 26 -0.91 1.46 5.81
CA ASP A 26 0.21 0.57 5.53
C ASP A 26 -0.03 -0.78 6.20
N TYR A 27 0.21 -1.86 5.46
CA TYR A 27 0.02 -3.23 5.91
C TYR A 27 1.31 -4.04 5.71
N ASP A 28 1.87 -4.53 6.82
CA ASP A 28 2.99 -5.47 6.77
C ASP A 28 2.47 -6.88 6.50
N THR A 29 2.97 -7.47 5.42
CA THR A 29 2.60 -8.83 5.00
C THR A 29 3.33 -9.90 5.80
N ARG A 30 4.33 -9.52 6.59
CA ARG A 30 5.16 -10.41 7.40
C ARG A 30 4.60 -10.56 8.80
N THR A 31 4.90 -11.70 9.41
CA THR A 31 4.56 -12.00 10.81
C THR A 31 5.42 -11.22 11.82
N SER A 32 6.62 -10.79 11.41
CA SER A 32 7.54 -9.94 12.18
C SER A 32 8.62 -9.40 11.24
N ASP A 33 9.52 -8.55 11.76
CA ASP A 33 10.63 -7.98 10.96
C ASP A 33 11.57 -9.03 10.34
N SER A 34 11.70 -10.19 10.98
CA SER A 34 12.47 -11.34 10.46
C SER A 34 11.57 -12.52 10.08
N GLY A 35 10.26 -12.33 10.11
CA GLY A 35 9.27 -13.38 9.89
C GLY A 35 8.91 -13.55 8.42
N GLY A 36 8.44 -14.74 8.07
CA GLY A 36 7.85 -15.00 6.76
C GLY A 36 6.45 -14.40 6.61
N CYS A 37 5.85 -14.65 5.45
CA CYS A 37 4.50 -14.22 5.11
C CYS A 37 3.46 -14.69 6.14
N LYS A 38 2.51 -13.80 6.45
CA LYS A 38 1.28 -14.17 7.16
C LYS A 38 0.50 -15.21 6.34
N SER A 39 -0.18 -16.11 7.05
CA SER A 39 -1.16 -17.02 6.44
C SER A 39 -2.37 -16.23 5.93
N VAL A 40 -3.12 -16.83 5.01
CA VAL A 40 -4.40 -16.27 4.52
C VAL A 40 -5.35 -16.00 5.68
N ASP A 41 -5.47 -16.91 6.65
CA ASP A 41 -6.35 -16.72 7.82
C ASP A 41 -5.92 -15.55 8.70
N ALA A 42 -4.61 -15.35 8.92
CA ALA A 42 -4.12 -14.20 9.67
C ALA A 42 -4.40 -12.88 8.94
N ILE A 43 -4.25 -12.85 7.61
CA ILE A 43 -4.59 -11.66 6.81
C ILE A 43 -6.11 -11.42 6.86
N ARG A 44 -6.94 -12.48 6.87
CA ARG A 44 -8.39 -12.39 6.99
C ARG A 44 -8.81 -11.75 8.31
N ASP A 45 -8.20 -12.19 9.41
CA ASP A 45 -8.42 -11.60 10.74
C ASP A 45 -8.00 -10.13 10.77
N ASP A 46 -6.84 -9.80 10.21
CA ASP A 46 -6.36 -8.41 10.10
C ASP A 46 -7.34 -7.55 9.29
N PHE A 47 -7.81 -8.03 8.13
CA PHE A 47 -8.68 -7.28 7.22
C PHE A 47 -10.10 -7.13 7.78
N ALA A 48 -10.59 -8.08 8.58
CA ALA A 48 -11.84 -7.94 9.31
C ALA A 48 -11.82 -6.73 10.26
N VAL A 49 -10.67 -6.48 10.91
CA VAL A 49 -10.50 -5.32 11.79
C VAL A 49 -10.24 -4.05 10.98
N MET A 50 -9.31 -4.07 10.03
CA MET A 50 -8.95 -2.90 9.23
C MET A 50 -10.13 -2.38 8.40
N GLY A 51 -11.01 -3.27 7.92
CA GLY A 51 -12.22 -2.92 7.16
C GLY A 51 -13.19 -2.00 7.89
N THR A 52 -13.07 -1.90 9.22
CA THR A 52 -13.87 -0.97 10.05
C THR A 52 -13.42 0.48 9.91
N VAL A 53 -12.19 0.73 9.45
CA VAL A 53 -11.58 2.07 9.39
C VAL A 53 -10.98 2.44 8.03
N THR A 54 -10.83 1.50 7.10
CA THR A 54 -10.38 1.76 5.73
C THR A 54 -10.83 0.67 4.76
N GLN A 55 -10.85 1.01 3.47
CA GLN A 55 -11.06 0.06 2.37
C GLN A 55 -9.81 -0.07 1.49
N ASN A 56 -8.71 0.54 1.90
CA ASN A 56 -7.48 0.56 1.13
C ASN A 56 -6.29 0.25 2.00
N VAL A 57 -5.39 -0.58 1.48
CA VAL A 57 -4.13 -0.89 2.16
C VAL A 57 -2.95 -0.64 1.24
N ARG A 58 -1.78 -0.41 1.82
CA ARG A 58 -0.52 -0.31 1.09
C ARG A 58 0.44 -1.40 1.54
N ILE A 59 1.02 -2.12 0.59
CA ILE A 59 2.11 -3.07 0.84
C ILE A 59 3.41 -2.57 0.21
N TYR A 60 4.54 -3.04 0.71
CA TYR A 60 5.86 -2.50 0.36
C TYR A 60 6.64 -3.32 -0.66
N THR A 61 6.32 -4.60 -0.81
CA THR A 61 7.07 -5.54 -1.66
C THR A 61 6.11 -6.43 -2.46
N MET A 62 6.64 -7.04 -3.51
CA MET A 62 5.95 -8.06 -4.32
C MET A 62 6.43 -9.47 -3.94
N GLU A 63 6.81 -9.68 -2.68
CA GLU A 63 7.32 -10.97 -2.21
C GLU A 63 6.21 -12.04 -2.28
N GLU A 64 6.57 -13.25 -2.71
CA GLU A 64 5.66 -14.39 -2.77
C GLU A 64 5.96 -15.39 -1.66
N PRO A 65 4.94 -16.00 -1.03
CA PRO A 65 3.51 -15.92 -1.39
C PRO A 65 2.76 -14.69 -0.81
N CYS A 66 3.44 -13.78 -0.12
CA CYS A 66 2.83 -12.66 0.61
C CYS A 66 1.84 -11.84 -0.23
N VAL A 67 2.25 -11.38 -1.41
CA VAL A 67 1.42 -10.52 -2.27
C VAL A 67 0.19 -11.25 -2.81
N GLU A 68 0.31 -12.54 -3.13
CA GLU A 68 -0.81 -13.35 -3.61
C GLU A 68 -1.85 -13.58 -2.50
N ASN A 69 -1.39 -13.93 -1.29
CA ASN A 69 -2.27 -14.09 -0.13
C ASN A 69 -3.04 -12.80 0.18
N VAL A 70 -2.37 -11.63 0.08
CA VAL A 70 -3.02 -10.33 0.29
C VAL A 70 -4.04 -10.02 -0.81
N LEU A 71 -3.70 -10.27 -2.08
CA LEU A 71 -4.64 -10.05 -3.19
C LEU A 71 -5.88 -10.95 -3.10
N GLU A 72 -5.71 -12.19 -2.62
CA GLU A 72 -6.80 -13.13 -2.36
C GLU A 72 -7.76 -12.58 -1.30
N VAL A 73 -7.25 -12.28 -0.11
CA VAL A 73 -8.10 -11.79 1.00
C VAL A 73 -8.66 -10.40 0.70
N ALA A 74 -7.91 -9.51 0.04
CA ALA A 74 -8.41 -8.19 -0.34
C ALA A 74 -9.69 -8.28 -1.18
N ALA A 75 -9.78 -9.27 -2.08
CA ALA A 75 -10.98 -9.50 -2.87
C ALA A 75 -12.19 -9.94 -2.02
N GLU A 76 -11.97 -10.73 -0.96
CA GLU A 76 -13.03 -11.13 -0.02
C GLU A 76 -13.61 -9.92 0.74
N TYR A 77 -12.77 -8.93 1.08
CA TYR A 77 -13.15 -7.76 1.88
C TYR A 77 -13.45 -6.51 1.05
N ASN A 78 -13.41 -6.60 -0.28
CA ASN A 78 -13.52 -5.45 -1.19
C ASN A 78 -12.47 -4.35 -0.90
N MET A 79 -11.28 -4.75 -0.42
CA MET A 79 -10.17 -3.84 -0.19
C MET A 79 -9.38 -3.64 -1.48
N ARG A 80 -8.92 -2.41 -1.71
CA ARG A 80 -8.02 -2.09 -2.82
C ARG A 80 -6.60 -1.89 -2.32
N ILE A 81 -5.61 -2.27 -3.12
CA ILE A 81 -4.22 -2.30 -2.67
C ILE A 81 -3.38 -1.26 -3.43
N TRP A 82 -2.59 -0.49 -2.69
CA TRP A 82 -1.43 0.21 -3.23
C TRP A 82 -0.22 -0.72 -3.15
N LEU A 83 0.25 -1.20 -4.29
CA LEU A 83 1.35 -2.18 -4.34
C LEU A 83 2.70 -1.50 -4.26
N GLY A 84 3.69 -2.18 -3.69
CA GLY A 84 5.07 -1.71 -3.62
C GLY A 84 6.01 -2.64 -4.36
N ILE A 85 6.80 -2.10 -5.29
CA ILE A 85 7.95 -2.81 -5.86
C ILE A 85 9.19 -2.32 -5.12
N TRP A 86 9.76 -3.21 -4.31
CA TRP A 86 11.00 -2.92 -3.60
C TRP A 86 12.15 -2.72 -4.58
N GLY A 87 12.91 -1.65 -4.39
CA GLY A 87 14.09 -1.35 -5.19
C GLY A 87 15.04 -0.49 -4.36
N ASP A 88 16.32 -0.60 -4.65
CA ASP A 88 17.36 0.12 -3.92
C ASP A 88 18.47 0.63 -4.87
N ILE A 89 19.17 1.68 -4.46
CA ILE A 89 20.36 2.15 -5.15
C ILE A 89 21.52 1.18 -4.87
N ASP A 90 21.65 0.70 -3.62
CA ASP A 90 22.62 -0.32 -3.25
C ASP A 90 22.23 -1.67 -3.88
N SER A 91 23.11 -2.18 -4.74
CA SER A 91 22.90 -3.44 -5.46
C SER A 91 22.67 -4.64 -4.54
N ASN A 92 23.23 -4.64 -3.33
CA ASN A 92 23.06 -5.76 -2.39
C ASN A 92 21.67 -5.82 -1.75
N ARG A 93 20.91 -4.73 -1.86
CA ARG A 93 19.57 -4.58 -1.26
C ARG A 93 18.48 -4.39 -2.29
N ASP A 94 18.85 -4.35 -3.56
CA ASP A 94 17.98 -4.03 -4.65
C ASP A 94 17.20 -5.27 -5.12
N GLY A 95 15.88 -5.20 -4.98
CA GLY A 95 14.95 -6.28 -5.34
C GLY A 95 14.08 -5.96 -6.55
N PHE A 96 14.36 -4.87 -7.29
CA PHE A 96 13.42 -4.36 -8.28
C PHE A 96 13.09 -5.37 -9.37
N GLU A 97 14.10 -6.01 -9.98
CA GLU A 97 13.85 -6.94 -11.09
C GLU A 97 12.98 -8.12 -10.66
N GLN A 98 13.25 -8.69 -9.48
CA GLN A 98 12.45 -9.81 -8.96
C GLN A 98 11.00 -9.36 -8.70
N GLY A 99 10.81 -8.25 -7.99
CA GLY A 99 9.47 -7.75 -7.71
C GLY A 99 8.71 -7.31 -8.96
N PHE A 100 9.43 -6.75 -9.95
CA PHE A 100 8.84 -6.34 -11.22
C PHE A 100 8.40 -7.55 -12.05
N GLN A 101 9.18 -8.64 -12.08
CA GLN A 101 8.76 -9.89 -12.73
C GLN A 101 7.49 -10.48 -12.11
N VAL A 102 7.39 -10.47 -10.77
CA VAL A 102 6.16 -10.90 -10.07
C VAL A 102 4.99 -10.02 -10.45
N PHE A 103 5.17 -8.69 -10.43
CA PHE A 103 4.14 -7.73 -10.86
C PHE A 103 3.66 -8.00 -12.29
N GLN A 104 4.58 -8.20 -13.23
CA GLN A 104 4.23 -8.49 -14.62
C GLN A 104 3.42 -9.78 -14.75
N ARG A 105 3.83 -10.85 -14.06
CA ARG A 105 3.10 -12.13 -14.06
C ARG A 105 1.70 -11.99 -13.47
N LEU A 106 1.55 -11.28 -12.35
CA LEU A 106 0.24 -11.08 -11.71
C LEU A 106 -0.71 -10.23 -12.57
N VAL A 107 -0.19 -9.24 -13.31
CA VAL A 107 -0.95 -8.50 -14.31
C VAL A 107 -1.40 -9.43 -15.46
N GLN A 108 -0.48 -10.21 -16.02
CA GLN A 108 -0.77 -11.16 -17.11
C GLN A 108 -1.79 -12.23 -16.70
N ASN A 109 -1.76 -12.66 -15.44
CA ASN A 109 -2.70 -13.61 -14.85
C ASN A 109 -4.02 -12.95 -14.37
N ASN A 110 -4.24 -11.67 -14.67
CA ASN A 110 -5.44 -10.92 -14.30
C ASN A 110 -5.70 -10.84 -12.78
N LYS A 111 -4.65 -11.03 -11.97
CA LYS A 111 -4.69 -10.88 -10.51
C LYS A 111 -4.58 -9.41 -10.09
N ILE A 112 -3.90 -8.59 -10.89
CA ILE A 112 -3.82 -7.13 -10.72
C ILE A 112 -4.61 -6.44 -11.83
N ARG A 113 -5.54 -5.57 -11.42
CA ARG A 113 -6.52 -4.92 -12.30
C ARG A 113 -6.88 -3.52 -11.78
N ASN A 114 -7.58 -2.74 -12.60
CA ASN A 114 -7.98 -1.37 -12.27
C ASN A 114 -9.00 -1.29 -11.12
N ASP A 115 -9.78 -2.36 -10.89
CA ASP A 115 -10.79 -2.43 -9.83
C ASP A 115 -10.18 -2.75 -8.46
N ASN A 116 -9.10 -3.54 -8.40
CA ASN A 116 -8.52 -4.01 -7.12
C ASN A 116 -7.20 -3.34 -6.71
N VAL A 117 -6.56 -2.57 -7.60
CA VAL A 117 -5.33 -1.82 -7.29
C VAL A 117 -5.55 -0.31 -7.40
N LEU A 118 -4.90 0.44 -6.51
CA LEU A 118 -4.98 1.91 -6.40
C LEU A 118 -3.81 2.63 -7.03
N GLY A 119 -2.64 1.99 -7.08
CA GLY A 119 -1.39 2.60 -7.50
C GLY A 119 -0.19 1.71 -7.20
N ILE A 120 0.96 2.07 -7.78
CA ILE A 120 2.22 1.37 -7.57
C ILE A 120 3.27 2.32 -7.01
N GLY A 121 3.80 2.00 -5.83
CA GLY A 121 5.00 2.63 -5.27
C GLY A 121 6.25 1.90 -5.74
N VAL A 122 7.28 2.64 -6.15
CA VAL A 122 8.55 2.08 -6.60
C VAL A 122 9.69 2.57 -5.71
N ALA A 123 10.50 1.64 -5.20
CA ALA A 123 11.73 1.92 -4.46
C ALA A 123 11.56 2.86 -3.24
N ALA A 124 10.57 2.55 -2.39
CA ALA A 124 10.25 3.33 -1.20
C ALA A 124 11.50 3.59 -0.34
N ASN A 125 11.74 4.87 -0.01
CA ASN A 125 12.85 5.36 0.83
C ASN A 125 14.27 5.09 0.33
N SER A 126 14.47 4.67 -0.93
CA SER A 126 15.79 4.32 -1.46
C SER A 126 16.78 5.50 -1.46
N ILE A 127 16.34 6.69 -1.90
CA ILE A 127 17.15 7.92 -1.88
C ILE A 127 17.61 8.27 -0.45
N TYR A 128 16.70 8.16 0.52
CA TYR A 128 17.00 8.43 1.93
C TYR A 128 18.05 7.45 2.47
N ARG A 129 17.87 6.14 2.22
CA ARG A 129 18.83 5.12 2.68
C ARG A 129 20.22 5.34 2.08
N TYR A 130 20.29 5.66 0.79
CA TYR A 130 21.57 5.83 0.12
C TYR A 130 22.25 7.15 0.50
N TYR A 131 21.65 8.29 0.17
CA TYR A 131 22.35 9.57 0.30
C TYR A 131 22.39 10.10 1.75
N ILE A 132 21.32 9.89 2.53
CA ILE A 132 21.24 10.43 3.89
C ILE A 132 21.87 9.47 4.89
N GLN A 133 21.46 8.20 4.92
CA GLN A 133 22.00 7.23 5.88
C GLN A 133 23.37 6.67 5.45
N GLY A 134 23.56 6.42 4.16
CA GLY A 134 24.84 5.96 3.60
C GLY A 134 25.89 7.06 3.44
N HIS A 135 25.52 8.33 3.70
CA HIS A 135 26.39 9.50 3.56
C HIS A 135 27.05 9.63 2.17
N HIS A 136 26.34 9.21 1.11
CA HIS A 136 26.79 9.37 -0.27
C HIS A 136 26.54 10.79 -0.78
N ASP A 137 27.41 11.27 -1.67
CA ASP A 137 27.32 12.61 -2.26
C ASP A 137 26.11 12.72 -3.21
N PHE A 138 25.24 13.71 -2.97
CA PHE A 138 24.10 14.03 -3.83
C PHE A 138 24.50 14.47 -5.25
N ALA A 139 25.75 14.90 -5.47
CA ALA A 139 26.27 15.18 -6.80
C ALA A 139 26.39 13.93 -7.68
N ASN A 140 26.47 12.73 -7.09
CA ASN A 140 26.41 11.47 -7.82
C ASN A 140 24.96 11.08 -8.09
N THR A 141 24.47 11.33 -9.30
CA THR A 141 23.07 11.07 -9.67
C THR A 141 22.80 9.64 -10.14
N THR A 142 23.80 8.79 -10.34
CA THR A 142 23.62 7.46 -10.94
C THR A 142 22.58 6.61 -10.19
N GLY A 143 22.55 6.72 -8.86
CA GLY A 143 21.52 6.07 -8.04
C GLY A 143 20.12 6.61 -8.31
N THR A 144 19.96 7.93 -8.32
CA THR A 144 18.67 8.57 -8.65
C THR A 144 18.22 8.24 -10.08
N ASP A 145 19.13 8.25 -11.06
CA ASP A 145 18.84 7.93 -12.46
C ASP A 145 18.36 6.48 -12.63
N LYS A 146 18.94 5.55 -11.85
CA LYS A 146 18.48 4.16 -11.75
C LYS A 146 17.04 4.08 -11.23
N LEU A 147 16.69 4.81 -10.17
CA LEU A 147 15.32 4.82 -9.63
C LEU A 147 14.31 5.45 -10.59
N ILE A 148 14.70 6.51 -11.31
CA ILE A 148 13.88 7.10 -12.38
C ILE A 148 13.60 6.06 -13.47
N THR A 149 14.62 5.28 -13.85
CA THR A 149 14.48 4.19 -14.82
C THR A 149 13.50 3.12 -14.31
N TYR A 150 13.54 2.76 -13.03
CA TYR A 150 12.57 1.83 -12.43
C TYR A 150 11.15 2.36 -12.51
N ALA A 151 10.92 3.60 -12.08
CA ALA A 151 9.60 4.22 -12.17
C ALA A 151 9.09 4.31 -13.62
N ALA A 152 9.97 4.65 -14.58
CA ALA A 152 9.62 4.72 -15.99
C ALA A 152 9.19 3.34 -16.55
N ARG A 153 9.97 2.29 -16.28
CA ARG A 153 9.66 0.91 -16.71
C ARG A 153 8.33 0.42 -16.13
N THR A 154 8.08 0.67 -14.84
CA THR A 154 6.81 0.31 -14.21
C THR A 154 5.65 1.04 -14.88
N ARG A 155 5.76 2.36 -15.08
CA ARG A 155 4.73 3.18 -15.74
C ARG A 155 4.45 2.74 -17.18
N GLU A 156 5.50 2.44 -17.95
CA GLU A 156 5.37 1.97 -19.32
C GLU A 156 4.64 0.64 -19.38
N PHE A 157 4.98 -0.31 -18.51
CA PHE A 157 4.29 -1.59 -18.44
C PHE A 157 2.82 -1.44 -18.04
N VAL A 158 2.52 -0.63 -17.02
CA VAL A 158 1.13 -0.33 -16.59
C VAL A 158 0.30 0.16 -17.78
N ARG A 159 0.81 1.16 -18.51
CA ARG A 159 0.12 1.74 -19.68
C ARG A 159 -0.03 0.74 -20.84
N ALA A 160 1.01 -0.05 -21.11
CA ALA A 160 0.99 -1.04 -22.18
C ALA A 160 -0.06 -2.15 -21.92
N ASN A 161 -0.44 -2.38 -20.67
CA ASN A 161 -1.45 -3.38 -20.28
C ASN A 161 -2.82 -2.77 -19.99
N GLY A 162 -3.08 -1.51 -20.38
CA GLY A 162 -4.39 -0.86 -20.19
C GLY A 162 -4.76 -0.58 -18.73
N LEU A 163 -3.78 -0.56 -17.84
CA LEU A 163 -3.98 -0.24 -16.43
C LEU A 163 -3.92 1.29 -16.24
N ASN A 164 -4.81 1.82 -15.40
CA ASN A 164 -5.04 3.26 -15.25
C ASN A 164 -4.70 3.82 -13.87
N PHE A 165 -4.18 2.97 -12.96
CA PHE A 165 -3.72 3.42 -11.66
C PHE A 165 -2.36 4.15 -11.76
N PRO A 166 -2.12 5.14 -10.88
CA PRO A 166 -0.89 5.94 -10.84
C PRO A 166 0.37 5.14 -10.50
#